data_AF-A0A7C0UTM3-F1
#
_entry.id   AF-A0A7C0UTM3-F1
#
_cell.length_a   1.000
_cell.length_b   1.000
_cell.length_c   1.000
_cell.angle_alpha   90.00
_cell.angle_beta   90.00
_cell.angle_gamma   90.00
#
_symmetry.space_group_name_H-M   'P 1'
#
loop_
_entity.id
_entity.type
_entity.pdbx_description
1 polymer ?
#
loop_
_entity_poly.entity_id
_entity_poly.type
_entity_poly.pdbx_seq_one_letter_code
_entity_poly.pdbx_strand_id
1 'polypeptide(L)'
;MINDREYKLIVPKWDNSGRKIKAEELEEIGKKMSEHFGGVTIIPSVLGCWKTPEGKLQCEENVLFSSFRDSESVRDWERQKRIDEEFVRNLARRLGERFGQESVLIAEDKVEVSFIKGRYEKELPEERTGVDWFKKLI
;
A
#
# COMPACT_ATOMS: atom_id res chain seq x y z
N MET A 1 -19.16 2.50 21.31
CA MET A 1 -17.71 2.26 21.27
C MET A 1 -17.32 2.57 19.84
N ILE A 2 -16.57 3.65 19.61
CA ILE A 2 -16.18 4.06 18.26
C ILE A 2 -15.13 3.04 17.79
N ASN A 3 -15.49 2.28 16.75
CA ASN A 3 -14.66 1.22 16.16
C ASN A 3 -14.15 1.62 14.78
N ASP A 4 -14.14 2.91 14.47
CA ASP A 4 -13.75 3.44 13.17
C ASP A 4 -12.40 2.88 12.75
N ARG A 5 -12.30 2.54 11.46
CA ARG A 5 -11.14 1.85 10.93
C ARG A 5 -10.60 2.56 9.71
N GLU A 6 -9.29 2.75 9.73
CA GLU A 6 -8.52 3.24 8.61
C GLU A 6 -7.96 2.05 7.81
N TYR A 7 -8.12 2.12 6.50
CA TYR A 7 -7.63 1.14 5.55
C TYR A 7 -6.60 1.81 4.65
N LYS A 8 -5.34 1.37 4.76
CA LYS A 8 -4.21 1.92 4.01
C LYS A 8 -3.72 0.95 2.97
N LEU A 9 -3.42 1.49 1.79
CA LEU A 9 -2.79 0.80 0.68
C LEU A 9 -1.55 1.60 0.27
N ILE A 10 -0.37 1.01 0.43
CA ILE A 10 0.90 1.61 0.04
C ILE A 10 1.35 1.02 -1.29
N VAL A 11 1.44 1.86 -2.31
CA VAL A 11 1.74 1.46 -3.68
C VAL A 11 3.06 2.09 -4.11
N PRO A 12 4.05 1.32 -4.60
CA PRO A 12 5.33 1.88 -5.03
C PRO A 12 5.14 2.76 -6.27
N LYS A 13 6.03 3.75 -6.45
CA LYS A 13 5.98 4.61 -7.66
C LYS A 13 6.57 3.93 -8.90
N TRP A 14 7.20 2.78 -8.73
CA TRP A 14 7.93 2.06 -9.77
C TRP A 14 7.51 0.59 -9.80
N ASP A 15 7.39 0.02 -10.99
CA ASP A 15 7.25 -1.43 -11.17
C ASP A 15 8.63 -2.12 -11.00
N ASN A 16 8.63 -3.45 -10.89
CA ASN A 16 9.88 -4.21 -10.75
C ASN A 16 10.82 -4.14 -11.95
N SER A 17 10.33 -3.71 -13.13
CA SER A 17 11.19 -3.43 -14.28
C SER A 17 11.85 -2.05 -14.20
N GLY A 18 11.64 -1.34 -13.09
CA GLY A 18 12.12 0.00 -12.84
C GLY A 18 11.43 1.04 -13.73
N ARG A 19 10.23 0.77 -14.24
CA ARG A 19 9.43 1.77 -14.96
C ARG A 19 8.49 2.45 -13.98
N LYS A 20 8.37 3.77 -14.12
CA LYS A 20 7.45 4.55 -13.30
C LYS A 20 6.02 4.09 -13.56
N ILE A 21 5.27 3.83 -12.51
CA ILE A 21 3.84 3.55 -12.61
C ILE A 21 3.14 4.79 -13.16
N LYS A 22 2.32 4.59 -14.20
CA LYS A 22 1.64 5.69 -14.88
C LYS A 22 0.60 6.32 -13.96
N ALA A 23 0.35 7.62 -14.14
CA ALA A 23 -0.58 8.36 -13.28
C ALA A 23 -2.00 7.79 -13.36
N GLU A 24 -2.41 7.31 -14.53
CA GLU A 24 -3.73 6.71 -14.78
C GLU A 24 -3.94 5.43 -13.96
N GLU A 25 -2.87 4.69 -13.69
CA GLU A 25 -2.91 3.49 -12.84
C GLU A 25 -3.16 3.84 -11.37
N LEU A 26 -2.53 4.93 -10.91
CA LEU A 26 -2.71 5.44 -9.55
C LEU A 26 -4.09 6.08 -9.37
N GLU A 27 -4.60 6.76 -10.40
CA GLU A 27 -5.94 7.32 -10.44
C GLU A 27 -7.00 6.21 -10.35
N GLU A 28 -6.82 5.11 -11.09
CA GLU A 28 -7.71 3.95 -11.06
C GLU A 28 -7.79 3.30 -9.67
N ILE A 29 -6.68 3.29 -8.92
CA ILE A 29 -6.66 2.82 -7.52
C ILE A 29 -7.47 3.76 -6.64
N GLY A 30 -7.26 5.07 -6.79
CA GLY A 30 -8.02 6.10 -6.08
C GLY A 30 -9.52 5.98 -6.34
N LYS A 31 -9.94 5.77 -7.61
CA LYS A 31 -11.33 5.53 -7.98
C LYS A 31 -11.92 4.32 -7.27
N LYS A 32 -11.25 3.16 -7.31
CA LYS A 32 -11.72 1.94 -6.63
C LYS A 32 -11.87 2.12 -5.13
N MET A 33 -10.89 2.73 -4.47
CA MET A 33 -10.97 3.04 -3.05
C MET A 33 -12.14 3.98 -2.75
N SER A 34 -12.29 5.04 -3.54
CA SER A 34 -13.37 6.02 -3.37
C SER A 34 -14.76 5.43 -3.63
N GLU A 35 -14.91 4.54 -4.62
CA GLU A 35 -16.17 3.84 -4.92
C GLU A 35 -16.59 2.93 -3.77
N HIS A 36 -15.63 2.26 -3.12
CA HIS A 36 -15.90 1.32 -2.04
C HIS A 36 -16.12 2.01 -0.68
N PHE A 37 -15.33 3.04 -0.37
CA PHE A 37 -15.35 3.72 0.93
C PHE A 37 -16.11 5.04 0.94
N GLY A 38 -16.48 5.59 -0.22
CA GLY A 38 -17.08 6.92 -0.35
C GLY A 38 -16.06 8.06 -0.40
N GLY A 39 -14.77 7.75 -0.27
CA GLY A 39 -13.67 8.72 -0.37
C GLY A 39 -12.31 8.08 -0.18
N VAL A 40 -11.25 8.76 -0.62
CA VAL A 40 -9.86 8.35 -0.43
C VAL A 40 -8.97 9.58 -0.27
N THR A 41 -8.03 9.52 0.68
CA THR A 41 -6.93 10.46 0.80
C THR A 41 -5.69 9.86 0.14
N ILE A 42 -5.04 10.64 -0.72
CA ILE A 42 -3.84 10.21 -1.44
C ILE A 42 -2.64 11.03 -0.99
N ILE A 43 -1.64 10.37 -0.42
CA ILE A 43 -0.38 10.98 -0.01
C ILE A 43 0.68 10.58 -1.05
N PRO A 44 1.10 11.50 -1.93
CA PRO A 44 1.86 11.17 -3.14
C PRO A 44 3.32 10.79 -2.88
N SER A 45 3.84 10.99 -1.67
CA SER A 45 5.23 10.65 -1.35
C SER A 45 5.33 10.16 0.09
N VAL A 46 5.54 8.85 0.25
CA VAL A 46 5.92 8.21 1.51
C VAL A 46 7.12 7.30 1.25
N LEU A 47 8.01 7.16 2.24
CA LEU A 47 9.15 6.25 2.16
C LEU A 47 8.80 4.96 2.91
N GLY A 48 8.73 3.84 2.19
CA GLY A 48 8.51 2.52 2.76
C GLY A 48 9.83 1.77 2.82
N CYS A 49 10.23 1.29 4.00
CA CYS A 49 11.47 0.54 4.17
C CYS A 49 11.20 -0.84 4.74
N TRP A 50 11.90 -1.86 4.25
CA TRP A 50 11.83 -3.23 4.74
C TRP A 50 13.22 -3.87 4.77
N LYS A 51 13.32 -4.96 5.52
CA LYS A 51 14.54 -5.75 5.63
C LYS A 51 14.53 -6.84 4.55
N THR A 52 15.54 -6.85 3.69
CA THR A 52 15.71 -7.91 2.68
C THR A 52 16.09 -9.24 3.34
N PRO A 53 15.99 -10.40 2.64
CA PRO A 53 16.44 -11.69 3.16
C PRO A 53 17.91 -11.70 3.61
N GLU A 54 18.77 -10.91 2.97
CA GLU A 54 20.19 -10.71 3.27
C GLU A 54 20.41 -9.78 4.47
N GLY A 55 19.33 -9.22 5.01
CA GLY A 55 19.32 -8.38 6.21
C GLY A 55 19.62 -6.91 5.96
N LYS A 56 19.68 -6.46 4.71
CA LYS A 56 19.87 -5.05 4.36
C LYS A 56 18.54 -4.28 4.48
N LEU A 57 18.61 -2.99 4.81
CA LEU A 57 17.45 -2.10 4.78
C LEU A 57 17.28 -1.60 3.34
N GLN A 58 16.16 -1.94 2.72
CA GLN A 58 15.76 -1.48 1.41
C GLN A 58 14.63 -0.47 1.57
N CYS A 59 14.73 0.70 0.94
CA CYS A 59 13.71 1.75 1.00
C CYS A 59 13.25 2.16 -0.40
N GLU A 60 11.95 2.39 -0.55
CA GLU A 60 11.34 2.80 -1.82
C GLU A 60 10.35 3.96 -1.64
N GLU A 61 10.26 4.79 -2.68
CA GLU A 61 9.22 5.82 -2.74
C GLU A 61 7.88 5.20 -3.14
N ASN A 62 6.86 5.54 -2.35
CA ASN A 62 5.52 5.02 -2.49
C ASN A 62 4.49 6.17 -2.50
N VAL A 63 3.27 5.81 -2.90
CA VAL A 63 2.03 6.57 -2.76
C VAL A 63 1.16 5.83 -1.75
N LEU A 64 0.67 6.54 -0.74
CA LEU A 64 -0.25 5.99 0.25
C LEU A 64 -1.68 6.42 -0.09
N PHE A 65 -2.57 5.44 -0.24
CA PHE A 65 -4.01 5.63 -0.32
C PHE A 65 -4.61 5.26 1.04
N SER A 66 -5.37 6.16 1.63
CA SER A 66 -6.04 5.92 2.91
C SER A 66 -7.53 6.22 2.81
N SER A 67 -8.36 5.31 3.30
CA SER A 67 -9.79 5.49 3.43
C SER A 67 -10.26 5.09 4.82
N PHE A 68 -11.35 5.70 5.27
CA PHE A 68 -11.91 5.47 6.59
C PHE A 68 -13.31 4.89 6.49
N ARG A 69 -13.65 3.98 7.40
CA ARG A 69 -15.02 3.52 7.64
C ARG A 69 -15.44 3.94 9.04
N ASP A 70 -16.46 4.78 9.11
CA ASP A 70 -17.14 5.13 10.35
C ASP A 70 -18.04 3.95 10.79
N SER A 71 -17.78 3.44 11.99
CA SER A 71 -18.50 2.32 12.57
C SER A 71 -19.95 2.64 12.95
N GLU A 72 -20.26 3.92 13.24
CA GLU A 72 -21.59 4.37 13.61
C GLU A 72 -22.52 4.46 12.39
N SER A 73 -21.95 4.65 11.20
CA SER A 73 -22.68 4.70 9.93
C SER A 73 -23.12 3.31 9.41
N VAL A 74 -22.71 2.23 10.09
CA VAL A 74 -22.85 0.85 9.61
C VAL A 74 -23.70 0.02 10.56
N ARG A 75 -24.77 -0.60 10.04
CA ARG A 75 -25.70 -1.42 10.83
C ARG A 75 -25.10 -2.74 11.34
N ASP A 76 -24.25 -3.38 10.54
CA ASP A 76 -23.57 -4.64 10.86
C ASP A 76 -22.05 -4.46 10.68
N TRP A 77 -21.42 -3.95 11.73
CA TRP A 77 -20.01 -3.57 11.73
C TRP A 77 -19.08 -4.74 11.39
N GLU A 78 -19.27 -5.90 12.02
CA GLU A 78 -18.38 -7.05 11.81
C GLU A 78 -18.45 -7.59 10.39
N ARG A 79 -19.64 -7.57 9.78
CA ARG A 79 -19.79 -7.92 8.36
C ARG A 79 -19.12 -6.91 7.46
N GLN A 80 -19.35 -5.60 7.68
CA GLN A 80 -18.76 -4.55 6.83
C GLN A 80 -17.24 -4.55 6.92
N LYS A 81 -16.69 -4.71 8.13
CA LYS A 81 -15.25 -4.83 8.37
C LYS A 81 -14.65 -5.94 7.52
N ARG A 82 -15.25 -7.14 7.48
CA ARG A 82 -14.76 -8.26 6.65
C ARG A 82 -14.80 -7.94 5.16
N ILE A 83 -15.86 -7.27 4.70
CA ILE A 83 -16.00 -6.83 3.30
C ILE A 83 -14.90 -5.83 2.94
N ASP A 84 -14.65 -4.85 3.80
CA ASP A 84 -13.61 -3.83 3.60
C ASP A 84 -12.20 -4.45 3.64
N GLU A 85 -11.93 -5.36 4.57
CA GLU A 85 -10.67 -6.12 4.66
C GLU A 85 -10.45 -6.97 3.40
N GLU A 86 -11.47 -7.71 2.95
CA GLU A 86 -11.40 -8.54 1.75
C GLU A 86 -11.20 -7.68 0.49
N PHE A 87 -11.86 -6.53 0.40
CA PHE A 87 -11.68 -5.59 -0.69
C PHE A 87 -10.23 -5.10 -0.78
N VAL A 88 -9.67 -4.58 0.32
CA VAL A 88 -8.31 -4.05 0.36
C VAL A 88 -7.29 -5.15 0.06
N ARG A 89 -7.46 -6.35 0.63
CA ARG A 89 -6.58 -7.51 0.37
C ARG A 89 -6.61 -7.94 -1.10
N ASN A 90 -7.79 -7.98 -1.71
CA ASN A 90 -7.93 -8.33 -3.12
C ASN A 90 -7.35 -7.25 -4.04
N LEU A 91 -7.54 -5.98 -3.71
CA LEU A 91 -6.94 -4.87 -4.44
C LEU A 91 -5.41 -4.93 -4.36
N ALA A 92 -4.86 -5.05 -3.14
CA ALA A 92 -3.43 -5.18 -2.89
C ALA A 92 -2.81 -6.35 -3.66
N ARG A 93 -3.45 -7.53 -3.65
CA ARG A 93 -2.99 -8.70 -4.40
C ARG A 93 -2.92 -8.44 -5.91
N ARG A 94 -3.96 -7.82 -6.48
CA ARG A 94 -3.98 -7.46 -7.92
C ARG A 94 -2.88 -6.48 -8.28
N LEU A 95 -2.60 -5.51 -7.41
CA LEU A 95 -1.50 -4.54 -7.62
C LEU A 95 -0.13 -5.21 -7.50
N GLY A 96 0.05 -6.11 -6.53
CA GLY A 96 1.26 -6.91 -6.41
C GLY A 96 1.53 -7.75 -7.66
N GLU A 97 0.51 -8.44 -8.19
CA GLU A 97 0.60 -9.19 -9.44
C GLU A 97 0.88 -8.28 -10.65
N ARG A 98 0.25 -7.09 -10.72
CA ARG A 98 0.36 -6.16 -11.85
C ARG A 98 1.70 -5.42 -11.90
N PHE A 99 2.26 -5.04 -10.75
CA PHE A 99 3.50 -4.28 -10.67
C PHE A 99 4.74 -5.14 -10.35
N GLY A 100 4.54 -6.43 -10.09
CA GLY A 100 5.59 -7.40 -9.74
C GLY A 100 6.04 -7.36 -8.28
N GLN A 101 5.43 -6.50 -7.46
CA GLN A 101 5.97 -6.12 -6.16
C GLN A 101 5.98 -7.28 -5.15
N GLU A 102 7.05 -7.38 -4.34
CA GLU A 102 7.23 -8.45 -3.34
C GLU A 102 6.15 -8.37 -2.25
N SER A 103 5.72 -7.16 -1.90
CA SER A 103 4.56 -6.93 -1.04
C SER A 103 3.89 -5.58 -1.29
N VAL A 104 2.56 -5.55 -1.21
CA VAL A 104 1.79 -4.31 -1.05
C VAL A 104 1.45 -4.21 0.42
N LEU A 105 1.96 -3.17 1.10
CA LEU A 105 1.77 -3.02 2.53
C LEU A 105 0.33 -2.59 2.80
N ILE A 106 -0.39 -3.41 3.58
CA ILE A 106 -1.68 -3.07 4.16
C ILE A 106 -1.43 -2.74 5.63
N ALA A 107 -1.81 -1.53 6.03
CA ALA A 107 -1.89 -1.16 7.44
C ALA A 107 -3.37 -1.00 7.81
N GLU A 108 -3.83 -1.86 8.73
CA GLU A 108 -5.17 -1.80 9.31
C GLU A 108 -5.00 -1.41 10.78
N ASP A 109 -5.66 -0.34 11.24
CA ASP A 109 -5.41 0.16 12.60
C ASP A 109 -6.16 -0.66 13.67
N LYS A 110 -5.54 -1.75 14.08
CA LYS A 110 -5.17 -2.15 15.45
C LYS A 110 -4.08 -3.21 15.30
N VAL A 111 -2.87 -2.74 14.98
CA VAL A 111 -1.58 -3.47 15.06
C VAL A 111 -1.53 -4.83 14.33
N GLU A 112 -2.11 -4.95 13.13
CA GLU A 112 -1.78 -6.07 12.24
C GLU A 112 -1.30 -5.55 10.87
N VAL A 113 0.02 -5.51 10.70
CA VAL A 113 0.65 -5.29 9.39
C VAL A 113 0.75 -6.64 8.70
N SER A 114 0.01 -6.81 7.61
CA SER A 114 0.05 -8.02 6.79
C SER A 114 0.83 -7.76 5.50
N PHE A 115 1.88 -8.55 5.26
CA PHE A 115 2.60 -8.56 3.98
C PHE A 115 1.96 -9.60 3.06
N ILE A 116 1.30 -9.15 1.99
CA ILE A 116 0.78 -10.05 0.96
C ILE A 116 1.91 -10.34 -0.04
N LYS A 117 2.38 -11.59 -0.08
CA LYS A 117 3.46 -12.03 -0.98
C LYS A 117 3.03 -11.96 -2.45
N GLY A 118 3.78 -11.24 -3.28
CA GLY A 118 3.67 -11.25 -4.74
C GLY A 118 4.65 -12.22 -5.42
N ARG A 119 4.76 -12.14 -6.76
CA ARG A 119 5.80 -12.83 -7.55
C ARG A 119 6.95 -11.87 -7.80
N TYR A 120 8.03 -12.01 -7.03
CA TYR A 120 9.26 -11.26 -7.20
C TYR A 120 10.05 -11.74 -8.42
N GLU A 121 10.44 -10.83 -9.31
CA GLU A 121 11.46 -11.09 -10.34
C GLU A 121 12.43 -9.91 -10.48
N LYS A 122 13.73 -10.21 -10.25
CA LYS A 122 14.95 -9.38 -10.34
C LYS A 122 15.05 -8.14 -9.45
N GLU A 123 16.24 -7.96 -8.86
CA GLU A 123 16.61 -6.78 -8.06
C GLU A 123 16.61 -5.49 -8.91
N LEU A 124 16.06 -4.42 -8.35
CA LEU A 124 16.14 -3.09 -8.92
C LEU A 124 17.61 -2.59 -8.87
N PRO A 125 18.12 -1.94 -9.94
CA PRO A 125 19.47 -1.37 -9.93
C PRO A 125 19.64 -0.32 -8.81
N GLU A 126 20.82 -0.27 -8.18
CA GLU A 126 21.15 0.66 -7.07
C GLU A 126 20.92 2.14 -7.42
N GLU A 127 21.02 2.51 -8.69
CA GLU A 127 20.80 3.87 -9.19
C GLU A 127 19.33 4.34 -9.02
N ARG A 128 18.41 3.41 -8.75
CA ARG A 128 16.97 3.64 -8.66
C ARG A 128 16.41 3.41 -7.26
N THR A 129 17.24 2.97 -6.32
CA THR A 129 16.92 3.08 -4.90
C THR A 129 17.10 4.55 -4.55
N GLY A 130 16.04 5.19 -4.03
CA GLY A 130 16.05 6.63 -3.78
C GLY A 130 17.21 7.06 -2.88
N VAL A 131 17.51 8.36 -2.86
CA VAL A 131 18.51 8.96 -1.96
C VAL A 131 18.38 8.36 -0.57
N ASP A 132 19.47 7.78 -0.06
CA ASP A 132 19.60 7.32 1.32
C ASP A 132 19.54 8.54 2.26
N TRP A 133 18.31 8.97 2.56
CA TRP A 133 18.02 10.09 3.45
C TRP A 133 18.56 9.83 4.86
N PHE A 134 18.73 8.56 5.24
CA PHE A 134 19.30 8.18 6.53
C PHE A 134 20.78 8.54 6.63
N LYS A 135 21.61 8.22 5.62
CA LYS A 135 23.03 8.60 5.61
C LYS A 135 23.31 10.10 5.53
N LYS A 136 22.31 10.92 5.17
CA LYS A 136 22.43 12.38 5.18
C LYS A 136 22.12 13.03 6.53
N LEU A 137 21.51 12.29 7.47
CA LEU A 137 21.04 12.83 8.76
C LEU A 137 21.94 12.45 9.95
N ILE A 138 23.02 11.69 9.74
CA ILE A 138 24.01 11.28 10.76
C ILE A 138 25.39 11.84 10.39
#